data_AF-A0A4Q7LAJ2-F1
#
_entry.id   AF-A0A4Q7LAJ2-F1
#
_cell.length_a   1.000
_cell.length_b   1.000
_cell.length_c   1.000
_cell.angle_alpha   90.00
_cell.angle_beta   90.00
_cell.angle_gamma   90.00
#
_symmetry.space_group_name_H-M   'P 1'
#
loop_
_entity.id
_entity.type
_entity.pdbx_description
1 polymer ?
#
loop_
_entity_poly.entity_id
_entity_poly.type
_entity_poly.pdbx_seq_one_letter_code
_entity_poly.pdbx_strand_id
1 'polypeptide(L)'
;MPTVYRALALLAFVVTWTYNGRYILGGGGLGPAEFFGAAFANDLTQAITLDVYLAALVFSIWVVRESRRGVAVRWPWLHVAICFGIGLAIALPLYLAAREDLRRDISPTSEL
;
A
#
# COMPACT_ATOMS: atom_id res chain seq x y z
N MET A 1 11.22 -1.36 13.37
CA MET A 1 12.31 -1.65 12.41
C MET A 1 11.96 -1.07 11.04
N PRO A 2 12.07 0.26 10.82
CA PRO A 2 11.51 0.90 9.62
C PRO A 2 12.26 0.48 8.34
N THR A 3 13.53 0.11 8.47
CA THR A 3 14.34 -0.45 7.38
C THR A 3 13.72 -1.74 6.81
N VAL A 4 13.20 -2.63 7.66
CA VAL A 4 12.57 -3.88 7.21
C VAL A 4 11.32 -3.58 6.39
N TYR A 5 10.48 -2.65 6.84
CA TYR A 5 9.29 -2.26 6.10
C TYR A 5 9.63 -1.58 4.77
N ARG A 6 10.64 -0.70 4.73
CA ARG A 6 11.09 -0.10 3.45
C ARG A 6 11.63 -1.17 2.49
N ALA A 7 12.37 -2.16 2.98
CA ALA A 7 12.84 -3.28 2.16
C ALA A 7 11.68 -4.12 1.62
N LEU A 8 10.67 -4.41 2.46
CA LEU A 8 9.46 -5.11 2.03
C LEU A 8 8.65 -4.30 1.00
N ALA A 9 8.56 -2.97 1.17
CA ALA A 9 7.90 -2.10 0.18
C ALA A 9 8.62 -2.14 -1.17
N LEU A 10 9.96 -2.09 -1.17
CA LEU A 10 10.76 -2.20 -2.39
C LEU A 10 10.59 -3.57 -3.05
N LEU A 11 10.66 -4.65 -2.25
CA LEU A 11 10.44 -6.00 -2.74
C LEU A 11 9.04 -6.16 -3.35
N ALA A 12 8.01 -5.68 -2.66
CA ALA A 12 6.63 -5.69 -3.15
C ALA A 12 6.51 -4.92 -4.47
N PHE A 13 7.12 -3.74 -4.58
CA PHE A 13 7.15 -2.96 -5.81
C PHE A 13 7.78 -3.76 -6.95
N VAL A 14 9.02 -4.24 -6.78
CA VAL A 14 9.75 -5.00 -7.81
C VAL A 14 8.95 -6.23 -8.26
N VAL A 15 8.44 -7.02 -7.31
CA VAL A 15 7.71 -8.26 -7.62
C VAL A 15 6.41 -7.94 -8.37
N THR A 16 5.53 -7.12 -7.78
CA THR A 16 4.20 -6.84 -8.37
C THR A 16 4.29 -6.08 -9.68
N TRP A 17 5.22 -5.11 -9.79
CA TRP A 17 5.38 -4.33 -11.00
C TRP A 17 6.11 -5.06 -12.13
N THR A 18 6.86 -6.14 -11.83
CA THR A 18 7.34 -7.03 -12.89
C THR A 18 6.16 -7.69 -13.63
N TYR A 19 5.12 -8.13 -12.89
CA TYR A 19 3.92 -8.71 -13.51
C TYR A 19 3.03 -7.65 -14.19
N ASN A 20 2.84 -6.48 -13.57
CA ASN A 20 2.12 -5.37 -14.21
C ASN A 20 2.84 -4.91 -15.49
N GLY A 21 4.17 -4.84 -15.49
CA GLY A 21 4.97 -4.49 -16.67
C GLY A 21 4.79 -5.51 -17.80
N ARG A 22 4.80 -6.81 -17.49
CA ARG A 22 4.51 -7.87 -18.47
C ARG A 22 3.09 -7.76 -19.03
N TYR A 23 2.11 -7.45 -18.18
CA TYR A 23 0.72 -7.24 -18.61
C TYR A 23 0.60 -6.05 -19.58
N ILE A 24 1.22 -4.91 -19.27
CA ILE A 24 1.21 -3.72 -20.12
C ILE A 24 1.93 -3.97 -21.45
N LEU A 25 3.13 -4.57 -21.40
CA LEU A 25 3.90 -4.91 -22.61
C LEU A 25 3.20 -5.97 -23.47
N GLY A 26 2.34 -6.80 -22.87
CA GLY A 26 1.48 -7.75 -23.57
C GLY A 26 0.22 -7.14 -24.20
N GLY A 27 0.04 -5.81 -24.13
CA GLY A 27 -1.12 -5.10 -24.68
C GLY A 27 -2.23 -4.81 -23.64
N GLY A 28 -2.02 -5.14 -22.38
CA GLY A 28 -2.91 -4.76 -21.28
C GLY A 28 -2.85 -3.27 -20.93
N GLY A 29 -3.92 -2.76 -20.32
CA GLY A 29 -4.00 -1.37 -19.87
C GLY A 29 -4.22 -1.26 -18.36
N LEU A 30 -3.66 -0.22 -17.74
CA LEU A 30 -3.96 0.15 -16.34
C LEU A 30 -5.16 1.12 -16.23
N GLY A 31 -5.84 1.40 -17.34
CA GLY A 31 -7.12 2.11 -17.33
C GLY A 31 -8.17 1.30 -16.55
N PRO A 32 -9.16 1.94 -15.91
CA PRO A 32 -10.12 1.23 -15.07
C PRO A 32 -10.84 0.09 -15.80
N ALA A 33 -11.22 0.28 -17.06
CA ALA A 33 -11.95 -0.74 -17.83
C ALA A 33 -11.07 -1.97 -18.11
N GLU A 34 -9.85 -1.74 -18.58
CA GLU A 34 -8.90 -2.79 -18.93
C GLU A 34 -8.38 -3.51 -17.68
N PHE A 35 -8.06 -2.76 -16.63
CA PHE A 35 -7.59 -3.30 -15.36
C PHE A 35 -8.67 -4.16 -14.70
N PHE A 36 -9.89 -3.65 -14.53
CA PHE A 36 -10.94 -4.42 -13.88
C PHE A 36 -11.46 -5.56 -14.76
N GLY A 37 -11.43 -5.41 -16.09
CA GLY A 37 -11.70 -6.53 -17.00
C GLY A 37 -10.74 -7.71 -16.77
N ALA A 38 -9.44 -7.44 -16.61
CA ALA A 38 -8.45 -8.47 -16.31
C ALA A 38 -8.52 -8.98 -14.86
N ALA A 39 -8.72 -8.08 -13.89
CA ALA A 39 -8.80 -8.43 -12.47
C ALA A 39 -10.00 -9.33 -12.15
N PHE A 40 -11.10 -9.19 -12.90
CA PHE A 40 -12.33 -9.99 -12.77
C PHE A 40 -12.50 -11.01 -13.90
N ALA A 41 -11.42 -11.42 -14.58
CA ALA A 41 -11.50 -12.32 -15.72
C ALA A 41 -11.97 -13.75 -15.39
N ASN A 42 -11.79 -14.20 -14.15
CA ASN A 42 -12.26 -15.50 -13.65
C ASN A 42 -12.43 -15.49 -12.13
N ASP A 43 -13.03 -16.57 -11.59
CA ASP A 43 -13.33 -16.71 -10.16
C ASP A 43 -12.11 -16.51 -9.26
N LEU A 44 -10.93 -17.01 -9.66
CA LEU A 44 -9.72 -16.90 -8.86
C LEU A 44 -9.20 -15.46 -8.81
N THR A 45 -9.09 -14.78 -9.95
CA THR A 45 -8.62 -13.39 -9.98
C THR A 45 -9.63 -12.45 -9.32
N GLN A 46 -10.93 -12.73 -9.47
CA GLN A 46 -12.00 -12.00 -8.80
C GLN A 46 -11.89 -12.14 -7.28
N ALA A 47 -11.70 -13.35 -6.75
CA ALA A 47 -11.56 -13.57 -5.31
C ALA A 47 -10.34 -12.83 -4.74
N ILE A 48 -9.18 -12.92 -5.39
CA ILE A 48 -7.95 -12.23 -4.96
C ILE A 48 -8.12 -10.70 -5.04
N THR A 49 -8.78 -10.20 -6.09
CA THR A 49 -9.07 -8.77 -6.24
C THR A 49 -9.96 -8.28 -5.11
N LEU A 50 -11.05 -8.98 -4.81
CA LEU A 50 -11.94 -8.62 -3.72
C LEU A 50 -11.23 -8.64 -2.35
N ASP A 51 -10.43 -9.67 -2.08
CA ASP A 51 -9.64 -9.78 -0.85
C ASP A 51 -8.71 -8.56 -0.67
N VAL A 52 -7.95 -8.22 -1.71
CA VAL A 52 -7.03 -7.07 -1.68
C VAL A 52 -7.76 -5.74 -1.53
N TYR A 53 -8.89 -5.54 -2.22
CA TYR A 53 -9.64 -4.28 -2.11
C TYR A 53 -10.36 -4.13 -0.77
N LEU A 54 -10.83 -5.22 -0.16
CA LEU A 54 -11.37 -5.20 1.21
C LEU A 54 -10.26 -4.86 2.21
N ALA A 55 -9.07 -5.46 2.07
CA ALA A 55 -7.91 -5.11 2.89
C ALA A 55 -7.49 -3.64 2.68
N ALA A 56 -7.52 -3.14 1.45
CA ALA A 56 -7.22 -1.75 1.12
C ALA A 56 -8.24 -0.76 1.74
N LEU A 57 -9.52 -1.13 1.77
CA LEU A 57 -10.55 -0.35 2.44
C LEU A 57 -10.31 -0.26 3.94
N VAL A 58 -10.05 -1.41 4.60
CA VAL A 58 -9.74 -1.44 6.04
C VAL A 58 -8.48 -0.64 6.35
N PHE A 59 -7.43 -0.80 5.55
CA PHE A 59 -6.20 -0.01 5.64
C PHE A 59 -6.49 1.50 5.55
N SER A 60 -7.26 1.91 4.55
CA SER A 60 -7.61 3.34 4.34
C SER A 60 -8.40 3.90 5.52
N ILE A 61 -9.38 3.16 6.03
CA ILE A 61 -10.16 3.55 7.22
C ILE A 61 -9.22 3.72 8.42
N TRP A 62 -8.29 2.79 8.61
CA TRP A 62 -7.33 2.83 9.72
C TRP A 62 -6.39 4.04 9.62
N VAL A 63 -5.82 4.30 8.44
CA VAL A 63 -4.95 5.47 8.20
C VAL A 63 -5.66 6.78 8.53
N VAL A 64 -6.90 6.94 8.07
CA VAL A 64 -7.72 8.15 8.34
C VAL A 64 -8.14 8.26 9.81
N ARG A 65 -8.44 7.13 10.46
CA ARG A 65 -8.79 7.13 11.90
C ARG A 65 -7.59 7.48 12.77
N GLU A 66 -6.43 6.92 12.49
CA GLU A 66 -5.20 7.22 13.23
C GLU A 66 -4.82 8.69 13.08
N SER A 67 -4.96 9.26 11.87
CA SER A 67 -4.66 10.69 11.66
C SER A 67 -5.58 11.62 12.47
N ARG A 68 -6.85 11.23 12.67
CA ARG A 68 -7.81 11.98 13.50
C ARG A 68 -7.54 11.86 15.00
N ARG A 69 -6.78 10.85 15.44
CA ARG A 69 -6.45 10.61 16.86
C ARG A 69 -5.17 11.32 17.31
N GLY A 70 -4.55 12.15 16.47
CA GLY A 70 -3.34 12.90 16.79
C GLY A 70 -2.03 12.11 16.66
N VAL A 71 -2.08 10.81 16.33
CA VAL A 71 -0.91 9.97 16.02
C VAL A 71 -0.76 9.92 14.49
N ALA A 72 -0.65 11.09 13.86
CA ALA A 72 -0.73 11.21 12.41
C ALA A 72 0.66 11.23 11.76
N VAL A 73 0.93 10.28 10.87
CA VAL A 73 1.96 10.46 9.84
C VAL A 73 1.61 11.72 9.06
N ARG A 74 2.59 12.57 8.73
CA ARG A 74 2.39 13.92 8.16
C ARG A 74 1.51 13.97 6.89
N TRP A 75 1.42 12.86 6.14
CA TRP A 75 0.65 12.75 4.89
C TRP A 75 -0.17 11.43 4.83
N PRO A 76 -1.26 11.30 5.60
CA PRO A 76 -2.03 10.04 5.65
C PRO A 76 -2.68 9.72 4.29
N TRP A 77 -3.23 10.74 3.62
CA TRP A 77 -3.86 10.59 2.31
C TRP A 77 -2.90 10.18 1.20
N LEU A 78 -1.61 10.49 1.31
CA LEU A 78 -0.60 10.04 0.35
C LEU A 78 -0.50 8.50 0.36
N HIS A 79 -0.61 7.88 1.53
CA HIS A 79 -0.54 6.42 1.64
C HIS A 79 -1.79 5.75 1.07
N VAL A 80 -2.95 6.39 1.20
CA VAL A 80 -4.20 5.96 0.54
C VAL A 80 -4.05 6.08 -0.98
N ALA A 81 -3.51 7.20 -1.48
CA ALA A 81 -3.26 7.38 -2.91
C ALA A 81 -2.26 6.35 -3.46
N ILE A 82 -1.18 6.03 -2.74
CA ILE A 82 -0.24 4.96 -3.11
C ILE A 82 -0.94 3.59 -3.11
N CYS A 83 -1.84 3.33 -2.15
CA CYS A 83 -2.57 2.07 -2.06
C CYS A 83 -3.38 1.78 -3.32
N PHE A 84 -4.13 2.77 -3.82
CA PHE A 84 -4.97 2.60 -5.01
C PHE A 84 -4.26 2.90 -6.34
N GLY A 85 -3.20 3.71 -6.32
CA GLY A 85 -2.44 4.06 -7.52
C GLY A 85 -1.28 3.12 -7.84
N ILE A 86 -0.70 2.47 -6.82
CA ILE A 86 0.50 1.61 -6.97
C ILE A 86 0.26 0.21 -6.43
N GLY A 87 -0.35 0.10 -5.24
CA GLY A 87 -0.75 -1.18 -4.66
C GLY A 87 -0.64 -1.24 -3.13
N LEU A 88 -1.58 -1.97 -2.51
CA LEU A 88 -1.64 -2.15 -1.05
C LEU A 88 -0.36 -2.75 -0.45
N ALA A 89 0.23 -3.74 -1.12
CA ALA A 89 1.44 -4.43 -0.67
C ALA A 89 2.66 -3.48 -0.50
N ILE A 90 2.62 -2.31 -1.16
CA ILE A 90 3.65 -1.27 -1.07
C ILE A 90 3.22 -0.20 -0.07
N ALA A 91 1.96 0.22 -0.12
CA ALA A 91 1.42 1.28 0.73
C ALA A 91 1.47 0.94 2.22
N LEU A 92 1.09 -0.28 2.59
CA LEU A 92 1.07 -0.74 3.98
C LEU A 92 2.45 -0.66 4.65
N PRO A 93 3.52 -1.32 4.13
CA PRO A 93 4.83 -1.24 4.75
C PRO A 93 5.40 0.19 4.74
N LEU A 94 5.18 1.00 3.69
CA LEU A 94 5.60 2.40 3.71
C LEU A 94 4.94 3.18 4.86
N TYR A 95 3.64 2.97 5.07
CA TYR A 95 2.93 3.60 6.18
C TYR A 95 3.47 3.14 7.54
N LEU A 96 3.73 1.84 7.71
CA LEU A 96 4.30 1.31 8.95
C LEU A 96 5.70 1.87 9.24
N ALA A 97 6.55 2.02 8.21
CA ALA A 97 7.85 2.68 8.36
C ALA A 97 7.70 4.12 8.85
N ALA A 98 6.86 4.91 8.17
CA ALA A 98 6.63 6.31 8.53
C ALA A 98 6.02 6.47 9.94
N ARG A 99 5.16 5.54 10.35
CA ARG A 99 4.57 5.51 11.69
C ARG A 99 5.60 5.17 12.77
N GLU A 100 6.55 4.28 12.49
CA GLU A 100 7.64 3.98 13.42
C GLU A 100 8.64 5.12 13.54
N ASP A 101 8.98 5.79 12.43
CA ASP A 101 9.83 6.97 12.44
C ASP A 101 9.21 8.07 13.32
N LEU A 102 7.91 8.35 13.13
CA LEU A 102 7.17 9.31 13.95
C LEU A 102 7.22 8.96 15.45
N ARG A 103 7.07 7.67 15.81
CA ARG A 103 7.13 7.24 17.21
C ARG A 103 8.52 7.44 17.82
N ARG A 104 9.58 7.27 17.02
CA ARG A 104 10.96 7.52 17.45
C ARG A 104 11.20 9.01 17.68
N ASP A 105 10.71 9.86 16.80
CA ASP A 105 10.87 11.31 16.93
C ASP A 105 10.12 11.87 18.15
N ILE A 106 9.01 11.25 18.56
CA ILE A 106 8.22 11.63 19.75
C ILE A 106 8.82 11.08 21.05
N SER A 107 9.72 10.08 20.99
CA SER A 107 10.40 9.52 22.17
C SER A 107 11.84 10.04 22.23
N PRO A 108 12.09 11.27 22.70
CA PRO A 108 13.45 11.74 22.90
C PRO A 108 14.06 10.89 24.02
N THR A 109 15.11 10.15 23.66
CA THR A 109 16.20 9.65 24.51
C THR A 109 15.91 9.74 26.03
N SER A 110 15.13 8.81 26.58
CA SER A 110 15.02 8.63 28.05
C SER A 110 16.18 7.79 28.60
N GLU A 111 17.24 7.62 27.82
CA GLU A 111 18.45 6.87 28.16
C GLU A 111 19.69 7.64 27.68
N LEU A 112 19.93 8.81 28.28
CA LEU A 112 21.28 9.37 28.50
C LEU A 112 21.28 10.17 29.80
#